data_AF-A0A938QYF7-F1
#
_entry.id   AF-A0A938QYF7-F1
#
_cell.length_a   1.000
_cell.length_b   1.000
_cell.length_c   1.000
_cell.angle_alpha   90.00
_cell.angle_beta   90.00
_cell.angle_gamma   90.00
#
_symmetry.space_group_name_H-M   'P 1'
#
loop_
_entity.id
_entity.type
_entity.pdbx_description
1 polymer ?
#
loop_
_entity_poly.entity_id
_entity_poly.type
_entity_poly.pdbx_seq_one_letter_code
_entity_poly.pdbx_strand_id
1 'polypeptide(L)' 'MDPNLLKQLQKKVEEELRLREVGLLEFWVNEVKALEAKRHRDLAGLQTDLKTLVGRMETRLRLLKGGRG' A
#
# COMPACT_ATOMS: atom_id res chain seq x y z
N MET A 1 4.71 -34.90 6.01
CA MET A 1 4.40 -33.96 4.92
C MET A 1 5.46 -34.16 3.84
N ASP A 2 5.07 -34.29 2.57
CA ASP A 2 6.01 -34.47 1.45
C ASP A 2 6.94 -33.23 1.33
N PRO A 3 8.28 -33.40 1.38
CA PRO A 3 9.24 -32.31 1.21
C PRO A 3 9.08 -31.51 -0.08
N ASN A 4 8.65 -32.14 -1.17
CA ASN A 4 8.42 -31.47 -2.45
C ASN A 4 7.18 -30.57 -2.39
N LEU A 5 6.11 -31.07 -1.75
CA LEU A 5 4.91 -30.28 -1.49
C LEU A 5 5.21 -29.06 -0.60
N LEU A 6 6.05 -29.23 0.42
CA LEU A 6 6.46 -28.12 1.29
C LEU A 6 7.22 -27.02 0.53
N LYS A 7 8.15 -27.40 -0.35
CA LYS A 7 8.91 -26.45 -1.19
C LYS A 7 8.01 -25.69 -2.16
N GLN A 8 7.03 -26.38 -2.78
CA GLN A 8 6.07 -25.74 -3.67
C GLN A 8 5.19 -24.72 -2.93
N LEU A 9 4.74 -25.07 -1.72
CA LEU A 9 3.96 -24.16 -0.88
C LEU A 9 4.77 -22.94 -0.45
N GLN A 10 6.03 -23.11 -0.04
CA GLN A 10 6.92 -22.00 0.30
C GLN A 10 7.09 -21.04 -0.87
N LYS A 11 7.41 -21.56 -2.06
CA LYS A 11 7.57 -20.75 -3.26
C LYS A 11 6.30 -19.96 -3.59
N LYS A 12 5.12 -20.60 -3.50
CA LYS A 12 3.84 -19.95 -3.75
C LYS A 12 3.56 -18.83 -2.74
N VAL A 13 3.87 -19.04 -1.47
CA VAL A 13 3.71 -18.01 -0.43
C VAL A 13 4.64 -16.83 -0.68
N GLU A 14 5.90 -17.08 -1.01
CA GLU A 14 6.87 -16.03 -1.35
C GLU A 14 6.42 -15.21 -2.56
N GLU A 15 5.91 -15.87 -3.59
CA GLU A 15 5.39 -15.21 -4.79
C GLU A 15 4.18 -14.34 -4.50
N GLU A 16 3.21 -14.85 -3.73
CA GLU A 16 2.04 -14.08 -3.29
C GLU A 16 2.42 -12.87 -2.41
N LEU A 17 3.38 -13.03 -1.50
CA LEU A 17 3.89 -11.93 -0.68
C LEU A 17 4.55 -10.86 -1.54
N ARG A 18 5.39 -11.26 -2.49
CA ARG A 18 6.03 -10.35 -3.44
C ARG A 18 4.99 -9.60 -4.28
N LEU A 19 3.99 -10.30 -4.83
CA LEU A 19 2.93 -9.67 -5.63
C LEU A 19 2.10 -8.68 -4.82
N ARG A 20 1.79 -9.01 -3.56
CA ARG A 20 1.10 -8.09 -2.64
C ARG A 20 1.92 -6.84 -2.34
N GLU A 21 3.23 -6.99 -2.11
CA GLU A 21 4.13 -5.86 -1.86
C GLU A 21 4.22 -4.95 -3.10
N VAL A 22 4.39 -5.53 -4.30
CA VAL A 22 4.40 -4.79 -5.55
C VAL A 22 3.09 -3.99 -5.72
N GLY A 23 1.94 -4.64 -5.59
CA GLY A 23 0.64 -3.97 -5.74
C GLY A 23 0.41 -2.86 -4.71
N LEU A 24 0.90 -3.05 -3.48
CA LEU A 24 0.84 -2.03 -2.43
C LEU A 24 1.69 -0.80 -2.80
N LEU A 25 2.92 -1.01 -3.26
CA LEU A 25 3.83 0.07 -3.65
C LEU A 25 3.32 0.81 -4.90
N GLU A 26 2.89 0.08 -5.92
CA GLU A 26 2.32 0.67 -7.14
C GLU A 26 1.12 1.57 -6.83
N PHE A 27 0.22 1.10 -5.96
CA PHE A 27 -0.92 1.90 -5.52
C PHE A 27 -0.45 3.22 -4.90
N TRP A 28 0.46 3.18 -3.92
CA TRP A 28 0.87 4.39 -3.21
C TRP A 28 1.70 5.34 -4.08
N VAL A 29 2.52 4.81 -4.98
CA VAL A 29 3.23 5.62 -5.97
C VAL A 29 2.23 6.37 -6.86
N ASN A 30 1.16 5.70 -7.32
CA ASN A 30 0.14 6.34 -8.14
C ASN A 30 -0.63 7.42 -7.38
N GLU A 31 -0.94 7.20 -6.10
CA GLU A 31 -1.58 8.21 -5.25
C GLU A 31 -0.70 9.46 -5.07
N VAL A 32 0.61 9.28 -4.90
CA VAL A 32 1.57 10.40 -4.81
C VAL A 32 1.68 11.12 -6.15
N LYS A 33 1.78 10.40 -7.27
CA LYS A 33 1.77 11.00 -8.62
C LYS A 33 0.49 11.80 -8.89
N ALA A 34 -0.66 11.31 -8.43
CA ALA A 34 -1.93 12.01 -8.55
C ALA A 34 -1.93 13.33 -7.76
N LEU A 35 -1.29 13.37 -6.60
CA LEU A 35 -1.10 14.60 -5.82
C LEU A 35 -0.14 15.57 -6.51
N GLU A 36 0.99 15.08 -7.05
CA GLU A 36 1.92 15.90 -7.83
C GLU A 36 1.26 16.52 -9.07
N ALA A 37 0.44 15.73 -9.78
CA ALA A 37 -0.27 16.17 -10.98
C ALA A 37 -1.25 17.32 -10.75
N LYS A 38 -1.73 17.53 -9.50
CA LYS A 38 -2.63 18.64 -9.16
C LYS A 38 -1.97 20.01 -9.26
N ARG A 39 -0.63 20.08 -9.27
CA ARG A 39 0.15 21.33 -9.42
C ARG A 39 -0.40 22.47 -8.56
N HIS A 40 -0.47 22.23 -7.25
CA HIS A 40 -1.01 23.18 -6.29
C HIS A 40 -0.40 24.57 -6.43
N ARG A 41 -1.25 25.59 -6.46
CA ARG A 41 -0.84 27.00 -6.61
C ARG A 41 -0.41 27.63 -5.29
N ASP A 42 -0.80 27.02 -4.17
CA ASP A 42 -0.47 27.47 -2.84
C ASP A 42 -0.16 26.28 -1.91
N LEU A 43 0.55 26.57 -0.83
CA LEU A 43 0.99 25.58 0.14
C LEU A 43 -0.17 24.99 0.95
N ALA A 44 -1.25 25.75 1.16
CA ALA A 44 -2.38 25.30 1.97
C ALA A 44 -3.17 24.17 1.28
N GLY A 45 -3.35 24.27 -0.04
CA GLY A 45 -3.95 23.22 -0.86
C GLY A 45 -3.11 21.95 -0.86
N LEU A 46 -1.79 22.08 -1.00
CA LEU A 46 -0.86 20.96 -0.91
C LEU A 46 -0.92 20.28 0.47
N GLN A 47 -0.89 21.07 1.54
CA GLN A 47 -0.99 20.55 2.92
C GLN A 47 -2.30 19.80 3.17
N THR A 48 -3.41 20.30 2.62
CA THR A 48 -4.72 19.66 2.74
C THR A 48 -4.71 18.29 2.08
N ASP A 49 -4.25 18.20 0.83
CA ASP A 49 -4.23 16.93 0.09
C ASP A 49 -3.22 15.93 0.67
N LEU A 50 -2.08 16.40 1.19
CA LEU A 50 -1.14 15.55 1.92
C LEU A 50 -1.77 14.95 3.18
N LYS A 51 -2.49 15.75 3.98
CA LYS A 51 -3.21 15.25 5.16
C LYS A 51 -4.25 14.19 4.77
N THR A 52 -4.97 14.41 3.67
CA THR A 52 -5.92 13.43 3.16
C THR A 52 -5.23 12.12 2.74
N LEU A 53 -4.09 12.21 2.03
CA LEU A 53 -3.31 11.03 1.63
C LEU A 53 -2.83 10.23 2.85
N VAL A 54 -2.24 10.92 3.84
CA VAL A 54 -1.79 10.30 5.10
C VAL A 54 -2.95 9.64 5.83
N GLY A 55 -4.11 10.29 5.94
CA GLY A 55 -5.30 9.71 6.58
C GLY A 55 -5.80 8.43 5.90
N ARG A 56 -5.71 8.34 4.56
CA ARG A 56 -5.99 7.09 3.82
C ARG A 56 -4.97 6.00 4.17
N MET A 57 -3.68 6.34 4.25
CA MET A 57 -2.62 5.41 4.63
C MET A 57 -2.82 4.86 6.04
N GLU A 58 -3.11 5.75 7.00
CA GLU A 58 -3.36 5.37 8.40
C GLU A 58 -4.58 4.47 8.56
N THR A 59 -5.67 4.75 7.82
CA THR A 59 -6.86 3.92 7.83
C THR A 59 -6.56 2.52 7.31
N ARG A 60 -5.87 2.41 6.17
CA ARG A 60 -5.43 1.12 5.63
C ARG A 60 -4.50 0.38 6.58
N LEU A 61 -3.55 1.09 7.20
CA LEU A 61 -2.64 0.50 8.18
C LEU A 61 -3.39 -0.04 9.40
N ARG A 62 -4.40 0.69 9.90
CA ARG A 62 -5.24 0.25 11.02
C ARG A 62 -6.02 -1.02 10.68
N LEU A 63 -6.59 -1.09 9.49
CA LEU A 63 -7.30 -2.29 9.01
C LEU A 63 -6.35 -3.49 8.89
N LEU A 64 -5.15 -3.29 8.34
CA LEU A 64 -4.14 -4.35 8.19
C LEU A 64 -3.57 -4.83 9.52
N LYS A 65 -3.45 -3.95 10.52
CA LYS A 65 -3.04 -4.32 11.88
C LYS A 65 -4.11 -5.10 12.66
N GLY A 66 -5.25 -5.41 12.03
CA GLY A 66 -6.32 -6.19 12.66
C GLY A 66 -7.25 -5.36 13.52
N GLY A 67 -7.42 -4.07 13.21
CA GLY A 67 -8.42 -3.22 13.88
C GLY A 67 -9.83 -3.78 13.70
N ARG A 68 -10.32 -4.53 14.69
CA ARG A 68 -11.76 -4.59 14.98
C ARG A 68 -12.13 -3.19 15.48
N GLY A 69 -13.09 -2.55 14.81
CA GLY A 69 -13.82 -1.43 15.38
C GLY A 69 -14.62 -1.89 16.60
#